data_AF-A0A7C2E4M5-F1
#
_entry.id   AF-A0A7C2E4M5-F1
#
_cell.length_a   1.000
_cell.length_b   1.000
_cell.length_c   1.000
_cell.angle_alpha   90.00
_cell.angle_beta   90.00
_cell.angle_gamma   90.00
#
_symmetry.space_group_name_H-M   'P 1'
#
loop_
_entity.id
_entity.type
_entity.pdbx_description
1 polymer ?
#
loop_
_entity_poly.entity_id
_entity_poly.type
_entity_poly.pdbx_seq_one_letter_code
_entity_poly.pdbx_strand_id
1 'polypeptide(L)'
;MVLPSCKMVAPTCMRRQPVRDRERERGTDPLRRQSTALSGPGAASRGSAGDSARTGTLPGRIGYTEGAGAGQMLAAVDDVPGEQGEAVAPRSTSTVAIVADSATDPPEELVRELGITLVPIYIRFGEQLYRDRVDISVAEVADRLARGELAKTINPGPADYLQAFRHALEQNPRASILCFTISARLSASYQSALVARNLVDAATIHVVDTTAGSLASGWQVIEAARAARLGESAQRILRRTESIARSLRFYALVDNLRHLYHAGRIGHAQAALGTLLDIKPILTLREGEVVLAERQRGQQRALQRLVALACEGIEGRAVKCAVFYTGAEAPAQTLATELSRRLHLEELLVAHAGPVITASVGAGLVGFALFPTALENHRREAPYG
;
A
#
# COMPACT_ATOMS: atom_id res chain seq x y z
N MET A 1 14.74 -55.94 32.32
CA MET A 1 15.22 -57.14 31.60
C MET A 1 16.15 -56.65 30.49
N VAL A 2 17.46 -56.84 30.71
CA VAL A 2 18.54 -57.15 29.75
C VAL A 2 18.55 -56.47 28.35
N LEU A 3 19.57 -55.62 28.15
CA LEU A 3 20.26 -55.16 26.91
C LEU A 3 20.58 -56.32 25.92
N PRO A 4 20.96 -56.14 24.61
CA PRO A 4 22.16 -55.39 24.14
C PRO A 4 22.03 -54.84 22.69
N SER A 5 23.02 -54.36 21.92
CA SER A 5 24.26 -53.56 22.04
C SER A 5 24.92 -53.58 20.63
N CYS A 6 25.62 -52.50 20.24
CA CYS A 6 26.78 -52.46 19.30
C CYS A 6 26.52 -52.73 17.79
N LYS A 7 27.16 -52.06 16.80
CA LYS A 7 28.58 -51.66 16.65
C LYS A 7 28.78 -50.45 15.70
N MET A 8 29.85 -49.69 15.98
CA MET A 8 30.59 -48.78 15.07
C MET A 8 31.33 -49.54 13.96
N VAL A 9 31.52 -48.93 12.78
CA VAL A 9 32.79 -48.94 11.99
C VAL A 9 32.88 -47.69 11.08
N ALA A 10 33.96 -46.91 11.24
CA ALA A 10 34.68 -46.13 10.20
C ALA A 10 36.10 -46.74 10.10
N PRO A 11 37.05 -46.40 9.18
CA PRO A 11 37.20 -45.24 8.28
C PRO A 11 37.61 -45.66 6.83
N THR A 12 38.01 -44.80 5.88
CA THR A 12 39.43 -44.53 5.51
C THR A 12 39.56 -43.49 4.38
N CYS A 13 40.65 -42.73 4.46
CA CYS A 13 41.18 -41.60 3.68
C CYS A 13 41.89 -42.01 2.36
N MET A 14 41.95 -41.12 1.35
CA MET A 14 43.10 -40.82 0.43
C MET A 14 42.66 -39.76 -0.62
N ARG A 15 43.12 -38.50 -0.59
CA ARG A 15 44.38 -37.92 -1.13
C ARG A 15 44.48 -37.78 -2.68
N ARG A 16 44.53 -36.51 -3.16
CA ARG A 16 45.45 -35.87 -4.16
C ARG A 16 44.76 -35.00 -5.24
N GLN A 17 45.10 -33.70 -5.25
CA GLN A 17 45.18 -32.81 -6.45
C GLN A 17 46.49 -33.14 -7.23
N PRO A 18 46.99 -32.43 -8.30
CA PRO A 18 46.52 -31.20 -8.98
C PRO A 18 46.79 -31.07 -10.54
N VAL A 19 46.28 -29.98 -11.15
CA VAL A 19 46.94 -29.02 -12.10
C VAL A 19 47.15 -29.29 -13.63
N ARG A 20 46.97 -28.19 -14.41
CA ARG A 20 47.45 -27.80 -15.78
C ARG A 20 46.62 -28.31 -16.99
N ASP A 21 46.48 -27.58 -18.10
CA ASP A 21 47.19 -26.42 -18.66
C ASP A 21 46.40 -25.78 -19.83
N ARG A 22 46.66 -24.48 -20.09
CA ARG A 22 46.80 -23.80 -21.42
C ARG A 22 45.57 -23.64 -22.36
N GLU A 23 45.41 -22.62 -23.20
CA GLU A 23 46.12 -21.38 -23.54
C GLU A 23 45.26 -20.60 -24.56
N ARG A 24 45.39 -19.26 -24.57
CA ARG A 24 45.41 -18.35 -25.77
C ARG A 24 44.12 -18.18 -26.60
N GLU A 25 43.78 -17.04 -27.21
CA GLU A 25 44.42 -15.73 -27.43
C GLU A 25 43.42 -14.75 -28.08
N ARG A 26 43.66 -13.43 -27.86
CA ARG A 26 43.52 -12.26 -28.79
C ARG A 26 42.17 -12.03 -29.50
N GLY A 27 41.63 -10.82 -29.64
CA GLY A 27 42.12 -9.47 -29.38
C GLY A 27 41.25 -8.44 -30.12
N THR A 28 41.38 -7.18 -29.69
CA THR A 28 41.25 -5.90 -30.43
C THR A 28 39.87 -5.41 -30.92
N ASP A 29 39.37 -4.40 -30.20
CA ASP A 29 38.64 -3.20 -30.68
C ASP A 29 39.58 -2.33 -31.55
N PRO A 30 39.09 -1.62 -32.59
CA PRO A 30 38.93 -0.16 -32.45
C PRO A 30 37.77 0.48 -33.27
N LEU A 31 36.98 1.32 -32.58
CA LEU A 31 36.58 2.70 -32.90
C LEU A 31 36.57 3.25 -34.37
N ARG A 32 35.39 3.80 -34.72
CA ARG A 32 35.12 5.17 -35.28
C ARG A 32 35.13 5.42 -36.80
N ARG A 33 33.98 5.93 -37.31
CA ARG A 33 33.77 7.08 -38.26
C ARG A 33 32.27 7.13 -38.64
N GLN A 34 31.48 8.09 -38.18
CA GLN A 34 31.17 9.43 -38.74
C GLN A 34 30.46 9.46 -40.12
N SER A 35 29.28 10.10 -40.09
CA SER A 35 28.74 11.08 -41.06
C SER A 35 28.21 10.58 -42.42
N THR A 36 26.90 10.77 -42.65
CA THR A 36 26.37 11.83 -43.54
C THR A 36 24.84 11.98 -43.42
N ALA A 37 24.40 13.24 -43.44
CA ALA A 37 23.02 13.68 -43.59
C ALA A 37 22.61 13.71 -45.07
N LEU A 38 21.29 13.70 -45.35
CA LEU A 38 20.54 14.72 -46.13
C LEU A 38 19.25 14.17 -46.77
N SER A 39 18.17 14.95 -46.58
CA SER A 39 17.07 15.24 -47.53
C SER A 39 16.16 14.06 -47.97
N GLY A 40 14.83 14.10 -47.90
CA GLY A 40 13.86 15.15 -48.20
C GLY A 40 12.62 14.49 -48.86
N PRO A 41 11.47 15.19 -49.05
CA PRO A 41 10.15 14.64 -48.79
C PRO A 41 9.25 14.37 -50.03
N GLY A 42 8.12 13.69 -49.81
CA GLY A 42 6.92 13.71 -50.67
C GLY A 42 5.90 12.65 -50.24
N ALA A 43 4.60 12.72 -50.49
CA ALA A 43 3.64 13.77 -50.78
C ALA A 43 2.26 13.09 -50.74
N ALA A 44 1.25 13.80 -50.24
CA ALA A 44 -0.17 13.79 -50.60
C ALA A 44 -1.01 12.48 -50.69
N SER A 45 -2.14 12.48 -49.96
CA SER A 45 -3.55 12.39 -50.47
C SER A 45 -4.47 11.91 -49.33
N ARG A 46 -5.41 12.72 -48.80
CA ARG A 46 -6.78 13.05 -49.25
C ARG A 46 -7.73 11.86 -49.51
N GLY A 47 -8.77 11.77 -48.69
CA GLY A 47 -10.06 11.09 -48.89
C GLY A 47 -10.82 11.09 -47.54
N SER A 48 -11.71 12.03 -47.22
CA SER A 48 -13.10 12.29 -47.69
C SER A 48 -14.16 11.34 -47.12
N ALA A 49 -15.19 11.95 -46.52
CA ALA A 49 -16.53 11.45 -46.17
C ALA A 49 -16.60 10.37 -45.08
N GLY A 50 -17.54 10.38 -44.15
CA GLY A 50 -18.73 11.19 -43.93
C GLY A 50 -19.66 10.42 -42.99
N ASP A 51 -20.68 11.12 -42.50
CA ASP A 51 -21.93 10.57 -41.97
C ASP A 51 -22.00 10.17 -40.48
N SER A 52 -23.23 10.00 -40.03
CA SER A 52 -23.86 10.82 -39.00
C SER A 52 -24.39 10.04 -37.80
N ALA A 53 -24.61 10.80 -36.72
CA ALA A 53 -25.67 10.67 -35.70
C ALA A 53 -25.89 9.31 -34.98
N ARG A 54 -25.80 9.32 -33.64
CA ARG A 54 -26.97 9.42 -32.73
C ARG A 54 -26.59 9.19 -31.27
N THR A 55 -26.95 10.20 -30.45
CA THR A 55 -27.52 10.14 -29.07
C THR A 55 -27.01 9.15 -28.04
N GLY A 56 -26.63 9.69 -26.86
CA GLY A 56 -26.57 8.93 -25.61
C GLY A 56 -25.95 9.73 -24.47
N THR A 57 -26.73 10.64 -23.88
CA THR A 57 -26.38 11.41 -22.68
C THR A 57 -26.13 10.47 -21.49
N LEU A 58 -24.94 10.53 -20.88
CA LEU A 58 -24.61 9.87 -19.61
C LEU A 58 -24.49 10.94 -18.51
N PRO A 59 -25.02 10.72 -17.29
CA PRO A 59 -24.92 11.69 -16.21
C PRO A 59 -23.58 11.59 -15.46
N GLY A 60 -23.02 12.77 -15.15
CA GLY A 60 -22.27 13.04 -13.90
C GLY A 60 -20.84 12.52 -13.79
N ARG A 61 -19.87 13.24 -14.38
CA ARG A 61 -18.48 13.26 -13.91
C ARG A 61 -18.39 14.15 -12.67
N ILE A 62 -17.93 13.62 -11.54
CA ILE A 62 -17.37 14.44 -10.45
C ILE A 62 -15.90 14.04 -10.34
N GLY A 63 -15.04 14.87 -10.93
CA GLY A 63 -13.60 14.88 -10.69
C GLY A 63 -13.23 16.27 -10.21
N TYR A 64 -12.47 16.36 -9.13
CA TYR A 64 -11.96 17.62 -8.61
C TYR A 64 -10.68 17.99 -9.37
N THR A 65 -10.68 19.13 -10.04
CA THR A 65 -9.49 19.74 -10.66
C THR A 65 -9.07 20.97 -9.87
N GLU A 66 -7.77 21.09 -9.62
CA GLU A 66 -7.10 22.29 -9.14
C GLU A 66 -7.26 23.47 -10.12
N GLY A 67 -7.30 24.71 -9.60
CA GLY A 67 -7.20 25.91 -10.43
C GLY A 67 -7.48 27.20 -9.68
N ALA A 68 -6.46 28.06 -9.60
CA ALA A 68 -6.41 29.33 -8.90
C ALA A 68 -7.15 30.50 -9.60
N GLY A 69 -7.62 31.45 -8.77
CA GLY A 69 -7.47 32.90 -8.95
C GLY A 69 -8.51 33.69 -9.77
N ALA A 70 -9.27 34.57 -9.10
CA ALA A 70 -9.68 35.89 -9.62
C ALA A 70 -10.22 36.78 -8.48
N GLY A 71 -9.93 38.09 -8.56
CA GLY A 71 -10.01 39.04 -7.44
C GLY A 71 -11.29 39.86 -7.27
N GLN A 72 -11.27 40.55 -6.12
CA GLN A 72 -11.96 41.76 -5.62
C GLN A 72 -13.10 42.43 -6.44
N MET A 73 -14.21 42.72 -5.74
CA MET A 73 -14.78 44.08 -5.63
C MET A 73 -15.71 44.17 -4.39
N LEU A 74 -15.55 45.25 -3.61
CA LEU A 74 -16.25 45.64 -2.38
C LEU A 74 -17.65 46.24 -2.62
N ALA A 75 -18.54 46.13 -1.61
CA ALA A 75 -19.36 47.23 -1.09
C ALA A 75 -19.96 46.91 0.29
N ALA A 76 -19.90 47.90 1.20
CA ALA A 76 -20.43 47.98 2.58
C ALA A 76 -21.98 47.99 2.63
N VAL A 77 -22.74 47.91 3.74
CA VAL A 77 -22.66 48.38 5.16
C VAL A 77 -23.74 47.56 5.93
N ASP A 78 -23.69 47.26 7.23
CA ASP A 78 -24.08 48.14 8.36
C ASP A 78 -23.66 47.55 9.73
N ASP A 79 -23.36 48.47 10.65
CA ASP A 79 -23.00 48.29 12.07
C ASP A 79 -24.13 47.72 12.95
N VAL A 80 -23.80 46.76 13.83
CA VAL A 80 -24.55 46.49 15.09
C VAL A 80 -23.54 46.18 16.21
N PRO A 81 -23.63 46.82 17.39
CA PRO A 81 -22.59 46.75 18.42
C PRO A 81 -22.67 45.52 19.33
N GLY A 82 -21.51 44.88 19.49
CA GLY A 82 -20.96 44.29 20.72
C GLY A 82 -21.87 43.54 21.70
N GLU A 83 -21.87 42.21 21.59
CA GLU A 83 -21.99 41.33 22.76
C GLU A 83 -20.72 40.48 22.86
N GLN A 84 -20.15 40.45 24.06
CA GLN A 84 -18.91 39.77 24.41
C GLN A 84 -19.13 38.25 24.32
N GLY A 85 -18.93 37.71 23.12
CA GLY A 85 -18.85 36.28 22.88
C GLY A 85 -17.56 35.74 23.46
N GLU A 86 -17.68 35.13 24.63
CA GLU A 86 -16.70 34.25 25.27
C GLU A 86 -16.03 33.37 24.21
N ALA A 87 -14.70 33.44 24.12
CA ALA A 87 -13.92 32.68 23.16
C ALA A 87 -14.25 31.19 23.31
N VAL A 88 -14.87 30.61 22.29
CA VAL A 88 -15.10 29.17 22.20
C VAL A 88 -13.72 28.49 22.22
N ALA A 89 -13.38 27.91 23.35
CA ALA A 89 -12.14 27.17 23.57
C ALA A 89 -11.94 26.11 22.47
N PRO A 90 -10.69 25.83 22.06
CA PRO A 90 -10.42 24.85 21.02
C PRO A 90 -11.04 23.49 21.37
N ARG A 91 -11.78 22.95 20.40
CA ARG A 91 -12.45 21.64 20.44
C ARG A 91 -11.48 20.58 20.98
N SER A 92 -11.89 19.93 22.07
CA SER A 92 -11.38 18.66 22.62
C SER A 92 -10.11 18.14 21.94
N THR A 93 -8.95 18.41 22.52
CA THR A 93 -7.69 17.75 22.13
C THR A 93 -7.87 16.25 22.29
N SER A 94 -7.94 15.50 21.20
CA SER A 94 -8.00 14.04 21.27
C SER A 94 -6.83 13.54 22.10
N THR A 95 -7.11 12.75 23.14
CA THR A 95 -6.08 12.17 24.00
C THR A 95 -5.32 11.04 23.31
N VAL A 96 -5.64 10.75 22.04
CA VAL A 96 -5.02 9.69 21.25
C VAL A 96 -4.38 10.29 20.01
N ALA A 97 -3.09 10.01 19.80
CA ALA A 97 -2.34 10.35 18.61
C ALA A 97 -2.16 9.11 17.72
N ILE A 98 -2.29 9.27 16.40
CA ILE A 98 -2.13 8.19 15.44
C ILE A 98 -0.81 8.33 14.69
N VAL A 99 0.02 7.30 14.82
CA VAL A 99 1.26 7.12 14.05
C VAL A 99 1.06 5.93 13.14
N ALA A 100 1.54 5.99 11.90
CA ALA A 100 1.55 4.84 11.01
C ALA A 100 2.81 4.81 10.16
N ASP A 101 3.27 3.64 9.71
CA ASP A 101 4.30 3.61 8.68
C ASP A 101 3.72 3.91 7.28
N SER A 102 4.57 4.37 6.37
CA SER A 102 4.13 4.85 5.05
C SER A 102 3.55 3.74 4.16
N ALA A 103 3.84 2.47 4.45
CA ALA A 103 3.30 1.33 3.72
C ALA A 103 1.86 0.97 4.13
N THR A 104 1.29 1.66 5.12
CA THR A 104 -0.15 1.59 5.43
C THR A 104 -1.01 2.34 4.42
N ASP A 105 -0.40 3.19 3.60
CA ASP A 105 -1.00 3.86 2.45
C ASP A 105 -2.26 4.74 2.61
N PRO A 106 -2.61 5.34 3.77
CA PRO A 106 -3.75 6.26 3.80
C PRO A 106 -3.59 7.37 2.74
N PRO A 107 -4.66 7.80 2.06
CA PRO A 107 -4.61 8.91 1.10
C PRO A 107 -4.07 10.19 1.76
N GLU A 108 -3.27 10.97 1.02
CA GLU A 108 -2.55 12.13 1.55
C GLU A 108 -3.50 13.20 2.13
N GLU A 109 -4.68 13.35 1.52
CA GLU A 109 -5.73 14.24 2.00
C GLU A 109 -6.21 13.81 3.39
N LEU A 110 -6.43 12.51 3.60
CA LEU A 110 -6.85 11.96 4.88
C LEU A 110 -5.73 11.96 5.92
N VAL A 111 -4.48 11.79 5.51
CA VAL A 111 -3.32 11.95 6.40
C VAL A 111 -3.31 13.35 7.02
N ARG A 112 -3.43 14.39 6.17
CA ARG A 112 -3.47 15.78 6.61
C ARG A 112 -4.72 16.12 7.41
N GLU A 113 -5.90 15.73 6.92
CA GLU A 113 -7.18 16.03 7.58
C GLU A 113 -7.30 15.38 8.97
N LEU A 114 -6.81 14.14 9.10
CA LEU A 114 -6.93 13.37 10.33
C LEU A 114 -5.73 13.52 11.27
N GLY A 115 -4.70 14.27 10.88
CA GLY A 115 -3.50 14.50 11.69
C GLY A 115 -2.68 13.21 11.92
N ILE A 116 -2.61 12.34 10.91
CA ILE A 116 -1.85 11.09 10.99
C ILE A 116 -0.36 11.39 10.80
N THR A 117 0.48 10.94 11.75
CA THR A 117 1.94 11.03 11.59
C THR A 117 2.45 9.80 10.82
N LEU A 118 3.09 10.01 9.67
CA LEU A 118 3.68 8.93 8.88
C LEU A 118 5.18 8.75 9.18
N VAL A 119 5.59 7.49 9.42
CA VAL A 119 6.98 7.06 9.51
C VAL A 119 7.41 6.52 8.14
N PRO A 120 8.33 7.18 7.41
CA PRO A 120 8.71 6.77 6.07
C PRO A 120 9.45 5.43 6.07
N ILE A 121 8.99 4.49 5.25
CA ILE A 121 9.83 3.36 4.80
C ILE A 121 10.79 3.87 3.73
N TYR A 122 11.95 3.23 3.57
CA TYR A 122 12.95 3.64 2.59
C TYR A 122 12.88 2.81 1.31
N ILE A 123 13.16 3.46 0.19
CA ILE A 123 13.25 2.87 -1.14
C ILE A 123 14.67 3.08 -1.66
N ARG A 124 15.30 2.01 -2.12
CA ARG A 124 16.64 2.03 -2.69
C ARG A 124 16.63 1.62 -4.15
N PHE A 125 17.25 2.44 -4.98
CA PHE A 125 17.59 2.12 -6.36
C PHE A 125 19.11 2.26 -6.54
N GLY A 126 19.80 1.13 -6.77
CA GLY A 126 21.27 1.11 -6.76
C GLY A 126 21.82 1.60 -5.43
N GLU A 127 22.61 2.68 -5.47
CA GLU A 127 23.19 3.33 -4.29
C GLU A 127 22.34 4.48 -3.72
N GLN A 128 21.26 4.88 -4.41
CA GLN A 128 20.41 5.99 -3.98
C GLN A 128 19.32 5.51 -3.02
N LEU A 129 19.16 6.20 -1.91
CA LEU A 129 18.17 5.92 -0.86
C LEU A 129 17.20 7.09 -0.74
N TYR A 130 15.90 6.79 -0.69
CA TYR A 130 14.81 7.75 -0.62
C TYR A 130 13.86 7.39 0.51
N ARG A 131 13.37 8.39 1.26
CA ARG A 131 12.23 8.25 2.16
C ARG A 131 10.94 8.29 1.37
N ASP A 132 10.11 7.28 1.58
CA ASP A 132 8.79 7.17 0.96
C ASP A 132 7.91 8.39 1.28
N ARG A 133 7.25 8.93 0.25
CA ARG A 133 6.41 10.16 0.31
C ARG A 133 7.12 11.45 0.71
N VAL A 134 8.43 11.42 0.96
CA VAL A 134 9.22 12.62 1.33
C VAL A 134 10.23 12.96 0.24
N ASP A 135 11.05 11.99 -0.15
CA ASP A 135 12.14 12.23 -1.12
C ASP A 135 11.79 11.73 -2.52
N ILE A 136 10.78 10.86 -2.66
CA ILE A 136 10.41 10.24 -3.93
C ILE A 136 8.89 10.12 -4.06
N SER A 137 8.40 10.47 -5.26
CA SER A 137 6.99 10.36 -5.61
C SER A 137 6.65 8.99 -6.18
N VAL A 138 5.36 8.67 -6.18
CA VAL A 138 4.81 7.48 -6.81
C VAL A 138 5.16 7.42 -8.30
N ALA A 139 4.96 8.55 -9.00
CA ALA A 139 5.20 8.65 -10.44
C ALA A 139 6.68 8.38 -10.76
N GLU A 140 7.60 8.92 -9.96
CA GLU A 140 9.02 8.70 -10.14
C GLU A 140 9.40 7.23 -9.94
N VAL A 141 8.87 6.54 -8.92
CA VAL A 141 9.09 5.10 -8.75
C VAL A 141 8.57 4.33 -9.98
N ALA A 142 7.36 4.63 -10.44
CA ALA A 142 6.77 3.96 -11.61
C ALA A 142 7.64 4.14 -12.87
N ASP A 143 8.12 5.35 -13.13
CA ASP A 143 8.98 5.67 -14.28
C ASP A 143 10.33 4.94 -14.23
N ARG A 144 10.92 4.78 -13.04
CA ARG A 144 12.18 4.04 -12.87
C ARG A 144 11.97 2.53 -13.09
N LEU A 145 10.89 1.97 -12.57
CA LEU A 145 10.53 0.57 -12.81
C LEU A 145 10.23 0.31 -14.30
N ALA A 146 9.56 1.24 -14.99
CA ALA A 146 9.31 1.17 -16.42
C ALA A 146 10.60 1.20 -17.26
N ARG A 147 11.65 1.88 -16.78
CA ARG A 147 13.01 1.85 -17.35
C ARG A 147 13.78 0.56 -17.07
N GLY A 148 13.18 -0.38 -16.35
CA GLY A 148 13.78 -1.68 -16.03
C GLY A 148 14.64 -1.69 -14.76
N GLU A 149 14.68 -0.60 -14.00
CA GLU A 149 15.33 -0.58 -12.70
C GLU A 149 14.58 -1.48 -11.70
N LEU A 150 15.31 -1.99 -10.70
CA LEU A 150 14.76 -2.77 -9.61
C LEU A 150 14.99 -2.05 -8.30
N ALA A 151 13.92 -1.88 -7.53
CA ALA A 151 13.99 -1.31 -6.21
C ALA A 151 14.20 -2.38 -5.13
N LYS A 152 14.81 -1.98 -4.02
CA LYS A 152 14.74 -2.68 -2.73
C LYS A 152 14.11 -1.77 -1.70
N THR A 153 13.25 -2.30 -0.85
CA THR A 153 12.71 -1.56 0.29
C THR A 153 13.46 -1.89 1.57
N ILE A 154 13.69 -0.87 2.39
CA ILE A 154 14.43 -0.95 3.65
C ILE A 154 13.52 -0.43 4.76
N ASN A 155 13.41 -1.20 5.84
CA ASN A 155 12.49 -0.90 6.93
C ASN A 155 12.99 0.34 7.70
N PRO A 156 12.08 1.14 8.29
CA PRO A 156 12.48 2.19 9.22
C PRO A 156 13.19 1.60 10.43
N GLY A 157 14.20 2.31 10.94
CA GLY A 157 14.89 1.96 12.17
C GLY A 157 14.11 2.40 13.42
N PRO A 158 14.50 1.94 14.62
CA PRO A 158 13.89 2.41 15.86
C PRO A 158 13.97 3.94 16.05
N ALA A 159 15.00 4.59 15.51
CA ALA A 159 15.16 6.04 15.60
C ALA A 159 14.04 6.81 14.88
N ASP A 160 13.54 6.30 13.75
CA ASP A 160 12.48 6.94 12.97
C ASP A 160 11.16 6.95 13.74
N TYR A 161 10.81 5.82 14.34
CA TYR A 161 9.63 5.71 15.22
C TYR A 161 9.79 6.52 16.50
N LEU A 162 10.99 6.53 17.10
CA LEU A 162 11.27 7.32 18.30
C LEU A 162 11.05 8.82 18.04
N GLN A 163 11.46 9.31 16.86
CA GLN A 163 11.22 10.69 16.46
C GLN A 163 9.71 10.97 16.34
N ALA A 164 8.94 10.09 15.71
CA ALA A 164 7.49 10.23 15.61
C ALA A 164 6.80 10.23 16.99
N PHE A 165 7.23 9.36 17.89
CA PHE A 165 6.67 9.29 19.25
C PHE A 165 6.97 10.54 20.06
N ARG A 166 8.22 11.04 19.99
CA ARG A 166 8.59 12.31 20.65
C ARG A 166 7.79 13.47 20.11
N HIS A 167 7.65 13.57 18.79
CA HIS A 167 6.84 14.61 18.16
C HIS A 167 5.39 14.60 18.68
N ALA A 168 4.75 13.43 18.73
CA ALA A 168 3.39 13.30 19.26
C ALA A 168 3.28 13.71 20.75
N LEU A 169 4.25 13.32 21.59
CA LEU A 169 4.29 13.68 23.01
C LEU A 169 4.64 15.14 23.26
N GLU A 170 5.41 15.79 22.37
CA GLU A 170 5.66 17.23 22.42
C GLU A 170 4.38 18.03 22.18
N GLN A 171 3.51 17.57 21.26
CA GLN A 171 2.21 18.21 21.02
C GLN A 171 1.22 17.98 22.17
N ASN A 172 1.23 16.77 22.76
CA ASN A 172 0.41 16.45 23.91
C ASN A 172 1.13 15.44 24.82
N PRO A 173 1.74 15.90 25.94
CA PRO A 173 2.49 15.04 26.86
C PRO A 173 1.66 13.93 27.53
N ARG A 174 0.33 14.01 27.45
CA ARG A 174 -0.60 13.01 28.00
C ARG A 174 -1.25 12.15 26.92
N ALA A 175 -0.81 12.26 25.66
CA ALA A 175 -1.37 11.47 24.58
C ALA A 175 -1.05 9.97 24.75
N SER A 176 -2.06 9.14 24.50
CA SER A 176 -1.85 7.74 24.13
C SER A 176 -1.50 7.66 22.64
N ILE A 177 -0.47 6.93 22.27
CA ILE A 177 -0.07 6.78 20.87
C ILE A 177 -0.49 5.40 20.38
N LEU A 178 -1.21 5.37 19.26
CA LEU A 178 -1.47 4.13 18.52
C LEU A 178 -0.61 4.14 17.25
N CYS A 179 0.38 3.25 17.21
CA CYS A 179 1.34 3.15 16.11
C CYS A 179 1.01 1.93 15.24
N PHE A 180 0.50 2.15 14.04
CA PHE A 180 0.13 1.11 13.09
C PHE A 180 1.27 0.82 12.12
N THR A 181 1.71 -0.43 12.02
CA THR A 181 2.71 -0.83 11.04
C THR A 181 2.11 -1.76 10.00
N ILE A 182 2.71 -1.81 8.81
CA ILE A 182 2.50 -2.93 7.88
C ILE A 182 2.76 -4.26 8.61
N SER A 183 2.18 -5.35 8.11
CA SER A 183 2.28 -6.66 8.73
C SER A 183 3.70 -7.01 9.18
N ALA A 184 3.83 -7.50 10.42
CA ALA A 184 5.11 -7.97 10.96
C ALA A 184 5.71 -9.13 10.16
N ARG A 185 4.92 -9.81 9.31
CA ARG A 185 5.39 -10.85 8.39
C ARG A 185 6.01 -10.28 7.10
N LEU A 186 5.70 -9.04 6.75
CA LEU A 186 6.20 -8.37 5.54
C LEU A 186 7.38 -7.43 5.83
N SER A 187 7.47 -6.92 7.05
CA SER A 187 8.46 -5.92 7.46
C SER A 187 8.87 -6.08 8.92
N ALA A 188 10.11 -5.72 9.24
CA ALA A 188 10.56 -5.55 10.62
C ALA A 188 10.09 -4.21 11.25
N SER A 189 9.28 -3.41 10.54
CA SER A 189 8.67 -2.16 11.02
C SER A 189 8.07 -2.31 12.43
N TYR A 190 7.27 -3.36 12.64
CA TYR A 190 6.64 -3.67 13.92
C TYR A 190 7.68 -3.81 15.04
N GLN A 191 8.75 -4.57 14.79
CA GLN A 191 9.82 -4.76 15.76
C GLN A 191 10.60 -3.46 16.02
N SER A 192 10.90 -2.67 14.98
CA SER A 192 11.54 -1.36 15.14
C SER A 192 10.71 -0.42 16.01
N ALA A 193 9.38 -0.38 15.81
CA ALA A 193 8.46 0.42 16.61
C ALA A 193 8.40 -0.05 18.07
N LEU A 194 8.40 -1.37 18.32
CA LEU A 194 8.48 -1.92 19.67
C LEU A 194 9.78 -1.55 20.39
N VAL A 195 10.92 -1.58 19.70
CA VAL A 195 12.19 -1.13 20.26
C VAL A 195 12.13 0.36 20.59
N ALA A 196 11.61 1.18 19.68
CA ALA A 196 11.46 2.62 19.88
C ALA A 196 10.55 2.94 21.08
N ARG A 197 9.46 2.20 21.25
CA ARG A 197 8.54 2.34 22.38
C ARG A 197 9.26 2.18 23.72
N ASN A 198 10.20 1.24 23.82
CA ASN A 198 10.92 0.99 25.07
C ASN A 198 11.92 2.11 25.42
N LEU A 199 12.16 3.06 24.51
CA LEU A 199 13.05 4.22 24.72
C LEU A 199 12.30 5.49 25.19
N VAL A 200 10.98 5.40 25.33
CA VAL A 200 10.08 6.45 25.85
C VAL A 200 9.19 5.85 26.93
N ASP A 201 8.35 6.66 27.57
CA ASP A 201 7.34 6.13 28.50
C ASP A 201 6.39 5.18 27.74
N ALA A 202 6.60 3.87 27.94
CA ALA A 202 5.94 2.83 27.17
C ALA A 202 4.46 2.66 27.52
N ALA A 203 4.00 3.18 28.67
CA ALA A 203 2.67 2.90 29.20
C ALA A 203 1.53 3.47 28.34
N THR A 204 1.82 4.48 27.52
CA THR A 204 0.83 5.18 26.68
C THR A 204 0.93 4.81 25.21
N ILE A 205 1.88 3.96 24.81
CA ILE A 205 2.17 3.66 23.40
C ILE A 205 1.84 2.21 23.06
N HIS A 206 0.89 2.05 22.14
CA HIS A 206 0.46 0.76 21.63
C HIS A 206 0.92 0.60 20.18
N VAL A 207 1.79 -0.37 19.93
CA VAL A 207 2.21 -0.74 18.57
C VAL A 207 1.27 -1.83 18.07
N VAL A 208 0.68 -1.60 16.90
CA VAL A 208 -0.34 -2.44 16.27
C VAL A 208 0.24 -3.07 15.01
N ASP A 209 0.33 -4.39 15.00
CA ASP A 209 0.53 -5.17 13.78
C ASP A 209 -0.81 -5.21 13.03
N THR A 210 -0.88 -4.54 11.88
CA THR A 210 -2.13 -4.49 11.09
C THR A 210 -2.46 -5.82 10.43
N THR A 211 -1.51 -6.76 10.37
CA THR A 211 -1.59 -8.02 9.59
C THR A 211 -1.92 -7.80 8.12
N ALA A 212 -1.74 -6.57 7.64
CA ALA A 212 -2.12 -6.12 6.31
C ALA A 212 -1.02 -5.25 5.70
N GLY A 213 -1.20 -4.83 4.45
CA GLY A 213 -0.34 -3.84 3.79
C GLY A 213 -1.14 -2.98 2.81
N SER A 214 -0.57 -1.84 2.42
CA SER A 214 -1.25 -0.83 1.60
C SER A 214 -2.61 -0.44 2.21
N LEU A 215 -3.61 -0.09 1.39
CA LEU A 215 -4.92 0.39 1.88
C LEU A 215 -5.74 -0.63 2.69
N ALA A 216 -5.36 -1.90 2.73
CA ALA A 216 -5.90 -2.84 3.71
C ALA A 216 -5.51 -2.44 5.15
N SER A 217 -4.24 -2.13 5.40
CA SER A 217 -3.82 -1.50 6.66
C SER A 217 -4.29 -0.05 6.78
N GLY A 218 -4.38 0.69 5.68
CA GLY A 218 -4.82 2.08 5.65
C GLY A 218 -6.23 2.27 6.22
N TRP A 219 -7.15 1.34 5.96
CA TRP A 219 -8.48 1.36 6.58
C TRP A 219 -8.45 1.34 8.11
N GLN A 220 -7.54 0.56 8.71
CA GLN A 220 -7.38 0.53 10.16
C GLN A 220 -6.88 1.87 10.68
N VAL A 221 -5.92 2.49 9.99
CA VAL A 221 -5.36 3.81 10.36
C VAL A 221 -6.42 4.91 10.24
N ILE A 222 -7.16 4.94 9.14
CA ILE A 222 -8.20 5.94 8.86
C ILE A 222 -9.31 5.85 9.92
N GLU A 223 -9.83 4.65 10.20
CA GLU A 223 -10.89 4.47 11.19
C GLU A 223 -10.39 4.72 12.62
N ALA A 224 -9.12 4.43 12.92
CA ALA A 224 -8.50 4.79 14.18
C ALA A 224 -8.41 6.30 14.38
N ALA A 225 -7.95 7.03 13.36
CA ALA A 225 -7.82 8.48 13.42
C ALA A 225 -9.18 9.19 13.48
N ARG A 226 -10.19 8.68 12.76
CA ARG A 226 -11.57 9.15 12.90
C ARG A 226 -12.10 8.95 14.32
N ALA A 227 -11.91 7.76 14.90
CA ALA A 227 -12.34 7.49 16.27
C ALA A 227 -11.58 8.34 17.31
N ALA A 228 -10.28 8.58 17.11
CA ALA A 228 -9.49 9.48 17.95
C ALA A 228 -10.03 10.92 17.91
N ARG A 229 -10.38 11.44 16.73
CA ARG A 229 -11.01 12.77 16.57
C ARG A 229 -12.36 12.88 17.25
N LEU A 230 -13.10 11.77 17.36
CA LEU A 230 -14.36 11.69 18.11
C LEU A 230 -14.16 11.55 19.63
N GLY A 231 -12.92 11.55 20.11
CA GLY A 231 -12.60 11.46 21.53
C GLY A 231 -12.72 10.03 22.10
N GLU A 232 -12.72 9.00 21.26
CA GLU A 232 -12.76 7.63 21.76
C GLU A 232 -11.45 7.25 22.48
N SER A 233 -11.57 6.44 23.54
CA SER A 233 -10.41 5.91 24.28
C SER A 233 -9.54 5.00 23.39
N ALA A 234 -8.23 4.96 23.64
CA ALA A 234 -7.27 4.08 22.98
C ALA A 234 -7.74 2.60 22.94
N GLN A 235 -8.28 2.08 24.05
CA GLN A 235 -8.75 0.69 24.13
C GLN A 235 -9.94 0.41 23.21
N ARG A 236 -10.84 1.39 23.05
CA ARG A 236 -12.00 1.26 22.15
C ARG A 236 -11.56 1.30 20.69
N ILE A 237 -10.62 2.19 20.37
CA ILE A 237 -10.01 2.28 19.04
C ILE A 237 -9.31 0.96 18.68
N LEU A 238 -8.50 0.40 19.58
CA LEU A 238 -7.81 -0.88 19.38
C LEU A 238 -8.78 -2.04 19.09
N ARG A 239 -9.87 -2.16 19.86
CA ARG A 239 -10.92 -3.17 19.60
C ARG A 239 -11.58 -2.98 18.24
N ARG A 240 -11.81 -1.73 17.84
CA ARG A 240 -12.38 -1.41 16.53
C ARG A 240 -11.44 -1.82 15.41
N THR A 241 -10.17 -1.48 15.49
CA THR A 241 -9.17 -1.83 14.47
C THR A 241 -8.93 -3.34 14.39
N GLU A 242 -8.95 -4.04 15.51
CA GLU A 242 -8.89 -5.51 15.55
C GLU A 242 -10.09 -6.14 14.83
N SER A 243 -11.29 -5.58 15.04
CA SER A 243 -12.49 -6.07 14.36
C SER A 243 -12.49 -5.76 12.86
N ILE A 244 -11.91 -4.63 12.45
CA ILE A 244 -11.66 -4.32 11.04
C ILE A 244 -10.70 -5.38 10.48
N ALA A 245 -9.54 -5.59 11.10
CA ALA A 245 -8.54 -6.55 10.64
C ALA A 245 -9.12 -7.97 10.45
N ARG A 246 -9.96 -8.44 11.38
CA ARG A 246 -10.60 -9.77 11.31
C ARG A 246 -11.61 -9.92 10.16
N SER A 247 -12.25 -8.84 9.74
CA SER A 247 -13.30 -8.87 8.70
C SER A 247 -12.84 -8.30 7.35
N LEU A 248 -11.61 -7.79 7.31
CA LEU A 248 -11.01 -7.17 6.14
C LEU A 248 -10.74 -8.23 5.07
N ARG A 249 -11.16 -7.93 3.85
CA ARG A 249 -10.89 -8.73 2.65
C ARG A 249 -10.04 -7.92 1.70
N PHE A 250 -8.94 -8.52 1.24
CA PHE A 250 -7.97 -7.87 0.36
C PHE A 250 -7.63 -8.78 -0.80
N TYR A 251 -7.74 -8.27 -2.02
CA TYR A 251 -7.26 -8.94 -3.22
C TYR A 251 -6.63 -7.95 -4.18
N ALA A 252 -5.52 -8.32 -4.78
CA ALA A 252 -4.81 -7.49 -5.73
C ALA A 252 -4.37 -8.30 -6.95
N LEU A 253 -4.75 -7.83 -8.13
CA LEU A 253 -4.20 -8.26 -9.39
C LEU A 253 -2.85 -7.58 -9.60
N VAL A 254 -1.82 -8.32 -9.97
CA VAL A 254 -0.53 -7.75 -10.39
C VAL A 254 -0.12 -8.29 -11.76
N ASP A 255 0.79 -7.60 -12.44
CA ASP A 255 1.23 -7.99 -13.77
C ASP A 255 2.05 -9.28 -13.77
N ASN A 256 2.94 -9.41 -12.80
CA ASN A 256 3.79 -10.59 -12.57
C ASN A 256 4.40 -10.51 -11.16
N LEU A 257 5.14 -11.54 -10.76
CA LEU A 257 5.76 -11.63 -9.42
C LEU A 257 7.20 -11.12 -9.35
N ARG A 258 7.75 -10.55 -10.43
CA ARG A 258 9.18 -10.17 -10.53
C ARG A 258 9.55 -9.13 -9.47
N HIS A 259 8.76 -8.07 -9.33
CA HIS A 259 9.05 -6.98 -8.38
C HIS A 259 8.96 -7.47 -6.94
N LEU A 260 7.92 -8.24 -6.61
CA LEU A 260 7.76 -8.86 -5.29
C LEU A 260 8.95 -9.75 -4.92
N TYR A 261 9.43 -10.53 -5.88
CA TYR A 261 10.61 -11.38 -5.69
C TYR A 261 11.87 -10.55 -5.42
N HIS A 262 12.15 -9.54 -6.25
CA HIS A 262 13.35 -8.70 -6.08
C HIS A 262 13.31 -7.83 -4.83
N ALA A 263 12.12 -7.35 -4.46
CA ALA A 263 11.91 -6.69 -3.19
C ALA A 263 12.03 -7.68 -2.02
N GLY A 264 11.88 -8.99 -2.21
CA GLY A 264 11.94 -9.99 -1.15
C GLY A 264 10.66 -10.09 -0.32
N ARG A 265 9.54 -9.58 -0.83
CA ARG A 265 8.22 -9.53 -0.17
C ARG A 265 7.19 -10.44 -0.85
N ILE A 266 7.66 -11.39 -1.65
CA ILE A 266 6.82 -12.35 -2.38
C ILE A 266 6.12 -13.37 -1.48
N GLY A 267 6.63 -13.59 -0.26
CA GLY A 267 6.06 -14.53 0.71
C GLY A 267 5.86 -15.93 0.12
N HIS A 268 4.75 -16.57 0.49
CA HIS A 268 4.36 -17.88 -0.02
C HIS A 268 4.01 -17.91 -1.52
N ALA A 269 3.80 -16.76 -2.17
CA ALA A 269 3.61 -16.71 -3.62
C ALA A 269 4.87 -17.09 -4.41
N GLN A 270 6.03 -17.25 -3.76
CA GLN A 270 7.29 -17.65 -4.41
C GLN A 270 7.19 -19.00 -5.12
N ALA A 271 6.37 -19.92 -4.61
CA ALA A 271 6.15 -21.23 -5.22
C ALA A 271 5.57 -21.14 -6.65
N ALA A 272 4.98 -20.00 -7.02
CA ALA A 272 4.46 -19.78 -8.37
C ALA A 272 5.48 -19.12 -9.32
N LEU A 273 6.68 -18.79 -8.86
CA LEU A 273 7.72 -18.20 -9.69
C LEU A 273 8.14 -19.20 -10.79
N GLY A 274 8.08 -18.77 -12.05
CA GLY A 274 8.45 -19.59 -13.22
C GLY A 274 7.32 -20.42 -13.85
N THR A 275 6.16 -20.58 -13.19
CA THR A 275 4.99 -21.29 -13.75
C THR A 275 3.92 -20.36 -14.34
N LEU A 276 4.13 -19.04 -14.21
CA LEU A 276 3.16 -17.98 -14.53
C LEU A 276 3.48 -17.20 -15.82
N LEU A 277 3.99 -17.87 -16.86
CA LEU A 277 4.12 -17.22 -18.17
C LEU A 277 2.72 -16.93 -18.76
N ASP A 278 2.49 -15.67 -19.13
CA ASP A 278 1.24 -15.18 -19.74
C ASP A 278 -0.03 -15.34 -18.88
N ILE A 279 0.13 -15.37 -17.56
CA ILE A 279 -0.96 -15.46 -16.58
C ILE A 279 -0.84 -14.29 -15.61
N LYS A 280 -1.98 -13.63 -15.34
CA LYS A 280 -2.07 -12.58 -14.34
C LYS A 280 -2.39 -13.17 -12.96
N PRO A 281 -1.48 -13.05 -11.97
CA PRO A 281 -1.73 -13.51 -10.62
C PRO A 281 -2.68 -12.58 -9.85
N ILE A 282 -3.62 -13.17 -9.12
CA ILE A 282 -4.40 -12.49 -8.07
C ILE A 282 -3.82 -12.92 -6.73
N LEU A 283 -3.38 -11.93 -5.95
CA LEU A 283 -2.79 -12.09 -4.63
C LEU A 283 -3.80 -11.76 -3.55
N THR A 284 -3.62 -12.37 -2.38
CA THR A 284 -4.30 -11.99 -1.14
C THR A 284 -3.33 -12.07 0.04
N LEU A 285 -3.79 -11.69 1.23
CA LEU A 285 -3.04 -11.81 2.47
C LEU A 285 -3.65 -12.93 3.31
N ARG A 286 -2.81 -13.83 3.81
CA ARG A 286 -3.18 -14.86 4.80
C ARG A 286 -2.20 -14.81 5.94
N GLU A 287 -2.71 -14.63 7.15
CA GLU A 287 -1.88 -14.50 8.37
C GLU A 287 -0.78 -13.42 8.24
N GLY A 288 -1.07 -12.34 7.51
CA GLY A 288 -0.13 -11.25 7.24
C GLY A 288 0.84 -11.47 6.08
N GLU A 289 0.83 -12.64 5.42
CA GLU A 289 1.74 -12.96 4.32
C GLU A 289 1.08 -12.92 2.95
N VAL A 290 1.87 -12.54 1.94
CA VAL A 290 1.44 -12.56 0.53
C VAL A 290 1.30 -13.99 0.03
N VAL A 291 0.10 -14.33 -0.44
CA VAL A 291 -0.21 -15.64 -1.04
C VAL A 291 -0.82 -15.46 -2.43
N LEU A 292 -0.57 -16.42 -3.31
CA LEU A 292 -1.27 -16.50 -4.59
C LEU A 292 -2.67 -17.07 -4.36
N ALA A 293 -3.70 -16.27 -4.56
CA ALA A 293 -5.09 -16.72 -4.48
C ALA A 293 -5.49 -17.46 -5.75
N GLU A 294 -5.31 -16.81 -6.91
CA GLU A 294 -5.80 -17.30 -8.19
C GLU A 294 -4.92 -16.88 -9.37
N ARG A 295 -5.18 -17.51 -10.52
CA ARG A 295 -4.49 -17.31 -11.80
C ARG A 295 -5.51 -17.00 -12.87
N GLN A 296 -5.36 -15.88 -13.55
CA GLN A 296 -6.31 -15.46 -14.59
C GLN A 296 -5.59 -15.21 -15.93
N ARG A 297 -6.21 -15.65 -17.02
CA ARG A 297 -5.71 -15.38 -18.38
C ARG A 297 -6.38 -14.11 -18.91
N GLY A 298 -5.59 -13.04 -19.03
CA GLY A 298 -6.05 -11.73 -19.51
C GLY A 298 -6.62 -10.82 -18.40
N GLN A 299 -6.40 -9.52 -18.57
CA GLN A 299 -6.75 -8.50 -17.57
C GLN A 299 -8.25 -8.39 -17.33
N GLN A 300 -9.07 -8.47 -18.38
CA GLN A 300 -10.54 -8.36 -18.27
C GLN A 300 -11.15 -9.46 -17.38
N ARG A 301 -10.75 -10.72 -17.58
CA ARG A 301 -11.18 -11.85 -16.74
C ARG A 301 -10.70 -11.69 -15.30
N ALA A 302 -9.49 -11.18 -15.11
CA ALA A 302 -8.94 -10.93 -13.79
C ALA A 302 -9.71 -9.84 -13.02
N LEU A 303 -10.08 -8.73 -13.69
CA LEU A 303 -10.92 -7.68 -13.10
C LEU A 303 -12.30 -8.20 -12.72
N GLN A 304 -12.95 -8.96 -13.61
CA GLN A 304 -14.23 -9.62 -13.30
C GLN A 304 -14.11 -10.56 -12.10
N ARG A 305 -12.98 -11.27 -11.97
CA ARG A 305 -12.74 -12.12 -10.82
C ARG A 305 -12.55 -11.33 -9.53
N LEU A 306 -11.85 -10.19 -9.55
CA LEU A 306 -11.77 -9.29 -8.39
C LEU A 306 -13.16 -8.83 -7.93
N VAL A 307 -14.05 -8.47 -8.87
CA VAL A 307 -15.44 -8.10 -8.55
C VAL A 307 -16.18 -9.26 -7.88
N ALA A 308 -16.05 -10.48 -8.43
CA ALA A 308 -16.67 -11.66 -7.85
C ALA A 308 -16.14 -11.93 -6.43
N LEU A 309 -14.81 -11.89 -6.25
CA LEU A 309 -14.17 -12.03 -4.94
C LEU A 309 -14.70 -10.99 -3.96
N ALA A 310 -14.84 -9.72 -4.34
CA ALA A 310 -15.36 -8.68 -3.46
C ALA A 310 -16.79 -8.94 -2.96
N CYS A 311 -17.63 -9.58 -3.79
CA CYS A 311 -19.03 -9.86 -3.44
C CYS A 311 -19.20 -11.08 -2.51
N GLU A 312 -18.26 -12.04 -2.53
CA GLU A 312 -18.36 -13.28 -1.75
C GLU A 312 -18.49 -13.02 -0.24
N GLY A 313 -19.59 -13.47 0.39
CA GLY A 313 -19.76 -13.40 1.84
C GLY A 313 -20.08 -12.02 2.40
N ILE A 314 -20.50 -11.08 1.54
CA ILE A 314 -20.86 -9.69 1.87
C ILE A 314 -22.36 -9.42 1.60
N GLU A 315 -23.15 -10.45 1.27
CA GLU A 315 -24.53 -10.32 0.84
C GLU A 315 -25.39 -9.55 1.86
N GLY A 316 -25.98 -8.45 1.43
CA GLY A 316 -26.86 -7.60 2.23
C GLY A 316 -26.17 -6.70 3.27
N ARG A 317 -24.83 -6.71 3.35
CA ARG A 317 -24.08 -5.90 4.32
C ARG A 317 -23.60 -4.60 3.69
N ALA A 318 -23.71 -3.50 4.44
CA ALA A 318 -23.03 -2.27 4.10
C ALA A 318 -21.52 -2.41 4.35
N VAL A 319 -20.71 -1.86 3.45
CA VAL A 319 -19.24 -1.98 3.50
C VAL A 319 -18.56 -0.65 3.24
N LYS A 320 -17.35 -0.51 3.77
CA LYS A 320 -16.36 0.46 3.29
C LYS A 320 -15.37 -0.26 2.40
N CYS A 321 -15.03 0.35 1.27
CA CYS A 321 -14.18 -0.27 0.26
C CYS A 321 -13.13 0.74 -0.23
N ALA A 322 -11.87 0.30 -0.32
CA ALA A 322 -10.83 1.01 -1.03
C ALA A 322 -10.48 0.23 -2.28
N VAL A 323 -10.42 0.91 -3.42
CA VAL A 323 -9.78 0.43 -4.65
C VAL A 323 -8.43 1.11 -4.76
N PHE A 324 -7.38 0.33 -4.93
CA PHE A 324 -6.02 0.83 -5.01
C PHE A 324 -5.31 0.30 -6.24
N TYR A 325 -4.37 1.09 -6.76
CA TYR A 325 -3.64 0.76 -7.98
C TYR A 325 -2.21 1.26 -7.97
N THR A 326 -1.41 0.71 -8.89
CA THR A 326 -0.11 1.28 -9.26
C THR A 326 -0.05 1.51 -10.76
N GLY A 327 0.49 2.66 -11.19
CA GLY A 327 0.55 3.02 -12.60
C GLY A 327 -0.78 3.53 -13.13
N ALA A 328 -1.40 2.81 -14.07
CA ALA A 328 -2.60 3.28 -14.76
C ALA A 328 -3.85 3.22 -13.86
N GLU A 329 -4.60 4.32 -13.79
CA GLU A 329 -5.83 4.45 -12.99
C GLU A 329 -7.06 3.77 -13.63
N ALA A 330 -7.11 3.68 -14.96
CA ALA A 330 -8.30 3.19 -15.67
C ALA A 330 -8.83 1.81 -15.22
N PRO A 331 -7.98 0.80 -14.93
CA PRO A 331 -8.44 -0.48 -14.36
C PRO A 331 -9.06 -0.31 -12.96
N ALA A 332 -8.52 0.55 -12.11
CA ALA A 332 -9.10 0.86 -10.80
C ALA A 332 -10.45 1.55 -10.94
N GLN A 333 -10.59 2.51 -11.85
CA GLN A 333 -11.88 3.17 -12.07
C GLN A 333 -12.95 2.19 -12.60
N THR A 334 -12.54 1.23 -13.43
CA THR A 334 -13.42 0.15 -13.90
C THR A 334 -13.86 -0.74 -12.74
N LEU A 335 -12.91 -1.16 -11.88
CA LEU A 335 -13.21 -1.96 -10.69
C LEU A 335 -14.13 -1.22 -9.72
N ALA A 336 -13.83 0.05 -9.41
CA ALA A 336 -14.64 0.91 -8.56
C ALA A 336 -16.08 1.04 -9.07
N THR A 337 -16.25 1.25 -10.37
CA THR A 337 -17.58 1.34 -11.01
C THR A 337 -18.38 0.04 -10.84
N GLU A 338 -17.75 -1.11 -11.07
CA GLU A 338 -18.42 -2.41 -10.92
C GLU A 338 -18.75 -2.74 -9.46
N LEU A 339 -17.88 -2.39 -8.51
CA LEU A 339 -18.14 -2.57 -7.09
C LEU A 339 -19.30 -1.69 -6.61
N SER A 340 -19.36 -0.42 -7.02
CA SER A 340 -20.46 0.50 -6.69
C SER A 340 -21.82 0.02 -7.20
N ARG A 341 -21.86 -0.74 -8.29
CA ARG A 341 -23.11 -1.31 -8.84
C ARG A 341 -23.62 -2.52 -8.05
N ARG A 342 -22.73 -3.25 -7.36
CA ARG A 342 -23.02 -4.56 -6.78
C ARG A 342 -23.01 -4.58 -5.26
N LEU A 343 -22.32 -3.64 -4.63
CA LEU A 343 -22.16 -3.57 -3.18
C LEU A 343 -22.91 -2.37 -2.62
N HIS A 344 -23.38 -2.52 -1.38
CA HIS A 344 -23.91 -1.40 -0.59
C HIS A 344 -22.73 -0.64 0.02
N LEU A 345 -22.15 0.29 -0.74
CA LEU A 345 -20.99 1.07 -0.30
C LEU A 345 -21.42 2.24 0.59
N GLU A 346 -21.00 2.24 1.85
CA GLU A 346 -21.04 3.42 2.71
C GLU A 346 -19.93 4.40 2.37
N GLU A 347 -18.78 3.87 1.96
CA GLU A 347 -17.61 4.67 1.61
C GLU A 347 -16.78 3.94 0.56
N LEU A 348 -16.36 4.69 -0.47
CA LEU A 348 -15.46 4.22 -1.51
C LEU A 348 -14.26 5.15 -1.62
N LEU A 349 -13.07 4.62 -1.39
CA LEU A 349 -11.81 5.30 -1.70
C LEU A 349 -11.25 4.74 -3.01
N VAL A 350 -10.80 5.60 -3.91
CA VAL A 350 -9.99 5.20 -5.07
C VAL A 350 -8.68 5.96 -4.96
N ALA A 351 -7.57 5.26 -4.80
CA ALA A 351 -6.30 5.91 -4.51
C ALA A 351 -5.11 5.14 -5.06
N HIS A 352 -4.04 5.86 -5.36
CA HIS A 352 -2.79 5.27 -5.76
C HIS A 352 -2.08 4.66 -4.53
N ALA A 353 -1.56 3.44 -4.65
CA ALA A 353 -0.69 2.86 -3.61
C ALA A 353 0.64 3.62 -3.54
N GLY A 354 1.24 3.72 -2.36
CA GLY A 354 2.39 4.57 -2.14
C GLY A 354 3.64 4.14 -2.91
N PRO A 355 4.68 5.00 -2.95
CA PRO A 355 5.92 4.69 -3.65
C PRO A 355 6.57 3.38 -3.15
N VAL A 356 6.51 3.08 -1.84
CA VAL A 356 7.08 1.83 -1.28
C VAL A 356 6.35 0.57 -1.76
N ILE A 357 5.03 0.62 -1.85
CA ILE A 357 4.22 -0.48 -2.37
C ILE A 357 4.47 -0.63 -3.87
N THR A 358 4.47 0.47 -4.61
CA THR A 358 4.80 0.50 -6.05
C THR A 358 6.19 -0.11 -6.33
N ALA A 359 7.19 0.24 -5.54
CA ALA A 359 8.55 -0.31 -5.61
C ALA A 359 8.57 -1.83 -5.36
N SER A 360 7.71 -2.31 -4.46
CA SER A 360 7.65 -3.72 -4.06
C SER A 360 6.85 -4.58 -5.03
N VAL A 361 5.77 -4.07 -5.59
CA VAL A 361 4.81 -4.86 -6.40
C VAL A 361 4.94 -4.63 -7.90
N GLY A 362 5.59 -3.53 -8.31
CA GLY A 362 5.62 -3.09 -9.70
C GLY A 362 4.53 -2.06 -10.03
N ALA A 363 4.62 -1.49 -11.22
CA ALA A 363 3.49 -0.82 -11.85
C ALA A 363 2.48 -1.88 -12.35
N GLY A 364 1.19 -1.53 -12.43
CA GLY A 364 0.14 -2.41 -12.95
C GLY A 364 -0.64 -3.20 -11.91
N LEU A 365 -0.46 -2.90 -10.61
CA LEU A 365 -1.32 -3.44 -9.57
C LEU A 365 -2.71 -2.80 -9.66
N VAL A 366 -3.76 -3.58 -9.46
CA VAL A 366 -5.11 -3.09 -9.15
C VAL A 366 -5.78 -4.04 -8.17
N GLY A 367 -6.39 -3.52 -7.12
CA GLY A 367 -6.99 -4.34 -6.08
C GLY A 367 -8.05 -3.62 -5.29
N PHE A 368 -8.64 -4.34 -4.35
CA PHE A 368 -9.57 -3.79 -3.38
C PHE A 368 -9.25 -4.27 -1.96
N ALA A 369 -9.60 -3.44 -0.99
CA ALA A 369 -9.64 -3.76 0.41
C ALA A 369 -11.00 -3.32 0.98
N LEU A 370 -11.78 -4.24 1.54
CA LEU A 370 -13.10 -3.91 2.07
C LEU A 370 -13.37 -4.59 3.41
N PHE A 371 -14.25 -4.00 4.21
CA PHE A 371 -14.77 -4.60 5.43
C PHE A 371 -16.22 -4.15 5.68
N PRO A 372 -17.05 -4.97 6.35
CA PRO A 372 -18.40 -4.59 6.75
C PRO A 372 -18.44 -3.49 7.80
N THR A 373 -19.36 -2.53 7.66
CA THR A 373 -19.50 -1.38 8.58
C THR A 373 -20.15 -1.78 9.90
N ALA A 374 -21.16 -2.66 9.84
CA ALA A 374 -21.66 -3.42 10.97
C ALA A 374 -20.68 -4.55 11.29
N LEU A 375 -19.73 -4.25 12.17
CA LEU A 375 -18.80 -5.22 12.73
C LEU A 375 -19.58 -6.15 13.67
N GLU A 376 -19.59 -7.45 13.37
CA GLU A 376 -20.31 -8.42 14.19
C GLU A 376 -19.71 -8.48 15.60
N ASN A 377 -20.50 -8.07 16.59
CA ASN A 377 -20.24 -8.39 17.98
C ASN A 377 -20.51 -9.89 18.17
N HIS A 378 -19.53 -10.75 17.91
CA HIS A 378 -19.63 -12.15 18.35
C HIS A 378 -19.52 -12.23 19.88
N ARG A 379 -20.61 -11.90 20.57
CA ARG A 379 -20.99 -12.59 21.81
C ARG A 379 -21.75 -13.84 21.40
N ARG A 380 -21.03 -14.94 21.21
CA ARG A 380 -21.55 -16.28 21.47
C ARG A 380 -20.49 -17.01 22.28
N GLU A 381 -20.60 -16.85 23.59
CA GLU A 381 -20.17 -17.91 24.51
C GLU A 381 -20.89 -19.18 24.05
N ALA A 382 -20.12 -20.15 23.53
CA ALA A 382 -20.64 -21.50 23.38
C ALA A 382 -20.82 -22.08 24.79
N PRO A 383 -22.01 -22.56 25.17
CA PRO A 383 -22.13 -23.36 26.37
C PRO A 383 -21.39 -24.66 26.09
N TYR A 384 -20.28 -24.89 26.79
CA TYR A 384 -19.65 -26.20 26.85
C TYR A 384 -20.69 -27.20 27.39
N GLY A 385 -21.04 -28.17 26.54
CA GLY A 385 -21.63 -29.44 26.94
C GLY A 385 -20.56 -30.50 27.08
#